data_AF-A0A376NV29-F1
#
_entry.id   AF-A0A376NV29-F1
#
_cell.length_a   1.000
_cell.length_b   1.000
_cell.length_c   1.000
_cell.angle_alpha   90.00
_cell.angle_beta   90.00
_cell.angle_gamma   90.00
#
_symmetry.space_group_name_H-M   'P 1'
#
loop_
_entity.id
_entity.type
_entity.pdbx_description
1 polymer ?
#
loop_
_entity_poly.entity_id
_entity_poly.type
_entity_poly.pdbx_seq_one_letter_code
_entity_poly.pdbx_strand_id
1 'polypeptide(L)'
;MIRFRVDGTLHEMLRPGRKLASLLVSRIKVMARLDIAEKRVPQDGRIALLLGGRAIDVRVSTMPSAWGERVVLRLLDKNLARLTLERLGLSQQLTAPVAPAVTQTARHLSGDGADGFRQKHHAVRRIAGAEQPFA
;
A
#
# COMPACT_ATOMS: atom_id res chain seq x y z
N MET A 1 14.38 -1.93 16.77
CA MET A 1 14.16 -0.50 16.46
C MET A 1 13.11 -0.39 15.37
N ILE A 2 12.13 0.47 15.57
CA ILE A 2 11.09 0.82 14.60
C ILE A 2 11.33 2.26 14.18
N ARG A 3 11.35 2.50 12.87
CA ARG A 3 11.53 3.84 12.29
C ARG A 3 10.43 4.11 11.29
N PHE A 4 9.96 5.35 11.26
CA PHE A 4 9.05 5.85 10.21
C PHE A 4 9.80 6.77 9.28
N ARG A 5 9.44 6.74 8.00
CA ARG A 5 9.87 7.74 7.04
C ARG A 5 8.76 8.77 6.92
N VAL A 6 9.00 9.99 7.37
CA VAL A 6 8.08 11.13 7.27
C VAL A 6 8.81 12.20 6.46
N ASP A 7 8.19 12.66 5.37
CA ASP A 7 8.74 13.68 4.47
C ASP A 7 10.18 13.38 4.01
N GLY A 8 10.45 12.11 3.73
CA GLY A 8 11.75 11.62 3.27
C GLY A 8 12.75 11.31 4.39
N THR A 9 12.55 11.81 5.61
CA THR A 9 13.46 11.65 6.75
C THR A 9 13.05 10.47 7.63
N LEU A 10 14.04 9.73 8.17
CA LEU A 10 13.80 8.60 9.07
C LEU A 10 13.79 9.05 10.53
N HIS A 11 12.66 8.84 11.20
CA HIS A 11 12.46 9.11 12.61
C HIS A 11 12.38 7.80 13.38
N GLU A 12 13.15 7.69 14.46
CA GLU A 12 13.04 6.57 15.38
C GLU A 12 11.83 6.75 16.28
N MET A 13 10.97 5.73 16.35
CA MET A 13 9.76 5.78 17.16
C MET A 13 9.84 4.91 18.41
N LEU A 14 10.39 3.69 18.27
CA LEU A 14 10.37 2.71 19.36
C LEU A 14 11.52 1.72 19.26
N ARG A 15 12.03 1.29 20.41
CA ARG A 15 12.95 0.14 20.54
C ARG A 15 12.27 -0.97 21.33
N PRO A 16 11.45 -1.83 20.68
CA PRO A 16 10.85 -2.96 21.38
C PRO A 16 11.95 -3.94 21.83
N GLY A 17 11.71 -4.60 22.97
CA GLY A 17 12.55 -5.71 23.42
C GLY A 17 12.57 -6.86 22.39
N ARG A 18 13.63 -7.68 22.42
CA ARG A 18 13.89 -8.71 21.39
C ARG A 18 12.74 -9.71 21.23
N LYS A 19 12.11 -10.14 22.33
CA LYS A 19 10.94 -11.04 22.31
C LYS A 19 9.77 -10.42 21.55
N LEU A 20 9.43 -9.17 21.86
CA LEU A 20 8.35 -8.45 21.21
C LEU A 20 8.62 -8.23 19.72
N ALA A 21 9.87 -7.95 19.34
CA ALA A 21 10.24 -7.81 17.93
C ALA A 21 9.91 -9.08 17.11
N SER A 22 10.22 -10.27 17.63
CA SER A 22 9.88 -11.53 16.94
C SER A 22 8.37 -11.75 16.79
N LEU A 23 7.59 -11.39 17.82
CA LEU A 23 6.12 -11.50 17.77
C LEU A 23 5.52 -10.55 16.74
N LEU A 24 6.05 -9.33 16.65
CA LEU A 24 5.63 -8.34 15.65
C LEU A 24 5.89 -8.83 14.22
N VAL A 25 7.08 -9.39 13.96
CA VAL A 25 7.41 -9.97 12.65
C VAL A 25 6.44 -11.10 12.30
N SER A 26 6.19 -12.02 13.24
CA SER A 26 5.24 -13.12 13.04
C SER A 26 3.83 -12.60 12.72
N ARG A 27 3.35 -11.57 13.45
CA ARG A 27 2.03 -10.99 13.22
C ARG A 27 1.93 -10.35 11.84
N ILE A 28 2.97 -9.64 11.42
CA ILE A 28 3.04 -9.02 10.09
C ILE A 28 3.02 -10.10 9.00
N LYS A 29 3.80 -11.17 9.15
CA LYS A 29 3.83 -12.29 8.20
C LYS A 29 2.46 -12.94 8.03
N VAL A 30 1.75 -13.20 9.13
CA VAL A 30 0.37 -13.72 9.09
C VAL A 30 -0.54 -12.79 8.29
N MET A 31 -0.53 -11.50 8.62
CA MET A 31 -1.39 -10.51 7.95
C MET A 31 -1.10 -10.40 6.46
N ALA A 32 0.17 -10.57 6.06
CA ALA A 32 0.63 -10.50 4.69
C ALA A 32 0.61 -11.85 3.95
N ARG A 33 0.11 -12.93 4.59
CA ARG A 33 0.10 -14.31 4.06
C ARG A 33 1.48 -14.84 3.68
N LEU A 34 2.50 -14.51 4.47
CA LEU A 34 3.88 -14.96 4.33
C LEU A 34 4.16 -16.18 5.19
N ASP A 35 5.18 -16.95 4.83
CA ASP A 35 5.62 -18.10 5.61
C ASP A 35 6.37 -17.62 6.87
N ILE A 36 5.81 -17.96 8.03
CA ILE A 36 6.33 -17.60 9.36
C ILE A 36 7.55 -18.43 9.74
N ALA A 37 7.57 -19.69 9.29
CA ALA A 37 8.66 -20.63 9.58
C ALA A 37 9.91 -20.27 8.78
N GLU A 38 9.74 -19.81 7.54
CA GLU A 38 10.86 -19.41 6.69
C GLU A 38 11.38 -18.01 7.06
N LYS A 39 12.69 -17.91 7.33
CA LYS A 39 13.39 -16.68 7.79
C LYS A 39 14.72 -16.45 7.07
N ARG A 40 15.10 -17.34 6.15
CA ARG A 40 16.41 -17.39 5.48
C ARG A 40 16.37 -16.77 4.09
N VAL A 41 15.18 -16.59 3.51
CA VAL A 41 14.99 -15.93 2.21
C VAL A 41 14.14 -14.66 2.37
N PRO A 42 14.37 -13.63 1.55
CA PRO A 42 13.46 -12.50 1.47
C PRO A 42 12.04 -12.94 1.08
N GLN A 43 11.03 -12.25 1.61
CA GLN A 43 9.63 -12.50 1.25
C GLN A 43 8.88 -11.18 1.07
N ASP A 44 7.97 -11.14 0.10
CA ASP A 44 7.14 -9.99 -0.21
C ASP A 44 5.66 -10.35 -0.17
N GLY A 45 4.86 -9.45 0.40
CA GLY A 45 3.42 -9.64 0.55
C GLY A 45 2.65 -8.33 0.52
N ARG A 46 1.33 -8.44 0.65
CA ARG A 46 0.43 -7.28 0.72
C ARG A 46 -0.58 -7.45 1.83
N ILE A 47 -0.94 -6.35 2.45
CA ILE A 47 -2.02 -6.27 3.44
C ILE A 47 -2.98 -5.18 2.97
N ALA A 48 -4.25 -5.51 2.82
CA ALA A 48 -5.31 -4.53 2.61
C ALA A 48 -5.87 -4.13 3.97
N LEU A 49 -5.79 -2.84 4.30
CA LEU A 49 -6.28 -2.28 5.57
C LEU A 49 -7.36 -1.24 5.29
N LEU A 50 -8.38 -1.22 6.15
CA LEU A 50 -9.33 -0.12 6.23
C LEU A 50 -9.01 0.66 7.51
N LEU A 51 -8.52 1.89 7.37
CA LEU A 51 -8.13 2.75 8.49
C LEU A 51 -8.79 4.11 8.35
N GLY A 52 -9.59 4.51 9.34
CA GLY A 52 -10.29 5.81 9.32
C GLY A 52 -11.16 6.01 8.08
N GLY A 53 -11.81 4.94 7.59
CA GLY A 53 -12.61 4.96 6.36
C GLY A 53 -11.81 4.99 5.05
N ARG A 54 -10.47 4.95 5.10
CA ARG A 54 -9.60 4.92 3.92
C ARG A 54 -9.05 3.53 3.66
N ALA A 55 -9.11 3.09 2.41
CA ALA A 55 -8.50 1.86 1.96
C ALA A 55 -6.99 2.08 1.72
N ILE A 56 -6.16 1.44 2.53
CA ILE A 56 -4.70 1.52 2.46
C ILE A 56 -4.18 0.16 1.99
N ASP A 57 -3.38 0.17 0.92
CA ASP A 57 -2.59 -0.98 0.51
C ASP A 57 -1.24 -0.92 1.19
N VAL A 58 -0.87 -1.94 1.95
CA VAL A 58 0.44 -2.01 2.58
C VAL A 58 1.26 -3.09 1.88
N ARG A 59 2.36 -2.68 1.25
CA ARG A 59 3.37 -3.62 0.76
C ARG A 59 4.29 -3.99 1.90
N VAL A 60 4.52 -5.28 2.06
CA VAL A 60 5.37 -5.84 3.11
C VAL A 60 6.56 -6.51 2.44
N SER A 61 7.75 -6.19 2.91
CA SER A 61 8.98 -6.90 2.52
C SER A 61 9.71 -7.32 3.78
N THR A 62 10.12 -8.58 3.84
CA THR A 62 10.92 -9.16 4.92
C THR A 62 12.27 -9.59 4.37
N MET A 63 13.33 -9.40 5.14
CA MET A 63 14.69 -9.75 4.74
C MET A 63 15.46 -10.33 5.95
N PRO A 64 16.21 -11.43 5.76
CA PRO A 64 17.09 -11.96 6.79
C PRO A 64 18.13 -10.93 7.23
N SER A 65 18.48 -10.95 8.51
CA SER A 65 19.50 -10.06 9.10
C SER A 65 20.21 -10.76 10.25
N ALA A 66 21.39 -10.26 10.64
CA ALA A 66 22.20 -10.86 11.70
C ALA A 66 21.45 -11.03 13.04
N TRP A 67 20.45 -10.18 13.31
CA TRP A 67 19.71 -10.15 14.58
C TRP A 67 18.24 -10.59 14.44
N GLY A 68 17.89 -11.28 13.36
CA GLY A 68 16.52 -11.72 13.06
C GLY A 68 16.07 -11.26 11.68
N GLU A 69 14.87 -10.71 11.58
CA GLU A 69 14.32 -10.25 10.31
C GLU A 69 14.14 -8.74 10.29
N ARG A 70 14.52 -8.11 9.18
CA ARG A 70 14.18 -6.73 8.89
C ARG A 70 12.89 -6.72 8.10
N VAL A 71 11.93 -5.92 8.56
CA VAL A 71 10.63 -5.77 7.91
C VAL A 71 10.48 -4.32 7.46
N VAL A 72 10.06 -4.13 6.22
CA VAL A 72 9.72 -2.84 5.63
C VAL A 72 8.25 -2.87 5.25
N LEU A 73 7.51 -1.86 5.71
CA LEU A 73 6.12 -1.64 5.36
C LEU A 73 6.03 -0.36 4.54
N ARG A 74 5.43 -0.44 3.35
CA ARG A 74 5.13 0.73 2.53
C ARG A 74 3.63 0.89 2.40
N LEU A 75 3.13 1.98 2.96
CA LEU A 75 1.71 2.34 2.91
C LEU A 75 1.45 3.10 1.61
N LEU A 76 0.41 2.69 0.88
CA LEU A 76 -0.06 3.31 -0.33
C LEU A 76 -1.54 3.67 -0.15
N ASP A 77 -1.85 4.96 -0.12
CA ASP A 77 -3.23 5.44 -0.15
C ASP A 77 -3.74 5.36 -1.59
N LYS A 78 -4.77 4.52 -1.82
CA LYS A 78 -5.36 4.35 -3.15
C LYS A 78 -6.07 5.63 -3.64
N ASN A 79 -6.39 6.56 -2.75
CA ASN A 79 -7.07 7.81 -3.10
C ASN A 79 -6.13 8.94 -3.52
N LEU A 80 -4.83 8.86 -3.20
CA LEU A 80 -3.83 9.88 -3.60
C LEU A 80 -3.51 9.87 -5.10
N ALA A 81 -3.94 8.83 -5.85
CA ALA A 81 -3.65 8.69 -7.27
C ALA A 81 -4.35 9.70 -8.20
N ARG A 82 -5.20 10.60 -7.68
CA ARG A 82 -5.77 11.72 -8.45
C ARG A 82 -4.97 13.01 -8.23
N LEU A 83 -3.68 12.98 -8.57
CA LEU A 83 -2.90 14.20 -8.74
C LEU A 83 -3.33 14.86 -10.06
N THR A 84 -4.02 15.99 -9.98
CA THR A 84 -4.25 16.85 -11.15
C THR A 84 -3.02 17.74 -11.37
N LEU A 85 -2.75 18.11 -12.62
CA LEU A 85 -1.63 19.00 -12.97
C LEU A 85 -1.67 20.32 -12.17
N GLU A 86 -2.87 20.81 -11.88
CA GLU A 86 -3.13 22.01 -11.07
C GLU A 86 -2.63 21.87 -9.62
N ARG A 87 -2.68 20.65 -9.05
CA ARG A 87 -2.27 20.36 -7.67
C ARG A 87 -0.76 20.18 -7.50
N LEU A 88 -0.01 20.17 -8.60
CA LEU A 88 1.45 20.03 -8.58
C LEU A 88 2.17 21.35 -8.26
N GLY A 89 1.43 22.45 -8.04
CA GLY A 89 2.02 23.76 -7.77
C GLY A 89 2.66 24.41 -9.00
N LEU A 90 2.35 23.91 -10.20
CA LEU A 90 2.77 24.51 -11.46
C LEU A 90 1.98 25.80 -11.69
N SER A 91 2.65 26.90 -12.02
CA SER A 91 1.99 28.12 -12.47
C SER A 91 1.29 27.86 -13.82
N GLN A 92 0.15 28.51 -14.06
CA GLN A 92 -0.63 28.28 -15.29
C GLN A 92 0.17 28.52 -16.58
N GLN A 93 1.15 29.42 -16.54
CA GLN A 93 2.07 29.69 -17.64
C GLN A 93 2.96 28.48 -17.98
N LEU A 94 3.31 27.65 -16.99
CA LEU A 94 4.08 26.42 -17.17
C LEU A 94 3.17 25.23 -17.49
N THR A 95 1.91 25.24 -17.06
CA THR A 95 0.98 24.12 -17.29
C THR A 95 0.45 24.07 -18.72
N ALA A 96 0.20 25.23 -19.35
CA ALA A 96 -0.36 25.33 -20.70
C ALA A 96 0.43 24.60 -21.80
N PRO A 97 1.78 24.74 -21.91
CA PRO A 97 2.55 24.01 -22.92
C PRO A 97 2.81 22.53 -22.56
N VAL A 98 2.75 22.17 -21.27
CA VAL A 98 3.12 20.81 -20.79
C VAL A 98 1.91 19.86 -20.79
N ALA A 99 0.69 20.38 -20.63
CA ALA A 99 -0.53 19.58 -20.57
C ALA A 99 -0.76 18.65 -21.79
N PRO A 100 -0.51 19.08 -23.05
CA PRO A 100 -0.66 18.20 -24.22
C PRO A 100 0.32 17.02 -24.21
N ALA A 101 1.58 17.27 -23.85
CA ALA A 101 2.63 16.27 -23.80
C ALA A 101 2.36 15.20 -22.73
N VAL A 102 1.97 15.63 -21.51
CA VAL A 102 1.62 14.71 -20.42
C VAL A 102 0.42 13.83 -20.78
N THR A 103 -0.58 14.39 -21.47
CA THR A 103 -1.77 13.65 -21.92
C THR A 103 -1.42 12.58 -22.95
N GLN A 104 -0.48 12.86 -23.86
CA GLN A 104 -0.02 11.91 -24.88
C GLN A 104 0.78 10.76 -24.26
N THR A 105 1.68 11.05 -23.32
CA THR A 105 2.44 10.01 -22.59
C THR A 105 1.53 9.15 -21.71
N ALA A 106 0.54 9.75 -21.03
CA ALA A 106 -0.43 9.00 -20.23
C ALA A 106 -1.25 8.01 -21.06
N ARG A 107 -1.62 8.36 -22.30
CA ARG A 107 -2.30 7.45 -23.25
C ARG A 107 -1.39 6.31 -23.71
N HIS A 108 -0.12 6.60 -23.97
CA HIS A 108 0.86 5.59 -24.38
C HIS A 108 1.16 4.58 -23.25
N LEU A 109 1.27 5.06 -22.00
CA LEU A 109 1.48 4.21 -20.82
C LEU A 109 0.24 3.43 -20.38
N SER A 110 -0.96 3.86 -20.79
CA SER A 110 -2.21 3.14 -20.52
C SER A 110 -2.48 1.96 -21.47
N GLY A 111 -1.58 1.72 -22.43
CA GLY A 111 -1.73 0.73 -23.50
C GLY A 111 -1.43 -0.72 -23.16
N ASP A 112 -1.02 -1.07 -21.92
CA ASP A 112 -0.53 -2.44 -21.63
C ASP A 112 -0.97 -3.02 -20.27
N GLY A 113 -2.12 -2.61 -19.73
CA GLY A 113 -2.63 -3.22 -18.49
C GLY A 113 -3.92 -2.65 -17.90
N ALA A 114 -4.73 -1.94 -18.66
CA ALA A 114 -5.94 -1.27 -18.17
C ALA A 114 -7.24 -2.11 -18.22
N ASP A 115 -7.17 -3.40 -18.57
CA ASP A 115 -8.36 -4.26 -18.65
C ASP A 115 -8.89 -4.79 -17.31
N GLY A 116 -8.16 -4.56 -16.20
CA GLY A 116 -8.62 -4.97 -14.86
C GLY A 116 -9.53 -3.96 -14.14
N PHE A 117 -9.65 -2.72 -14.62
CA PHE A 117 -10.22 -1.61 -13.83
C PHE A 117 -11.63 -1.16 -14.25
N ARG A 118 -12.19 -1.74 -15.33
CA ARG A 118 -13.51 -1.37 -15.86
C ARG A 118 -14.66 -2.33 -15.54
N GLN A 119 -14.41 -3.46 -14.87
CA GLN A 119 -15.43 -4.48 -14.58
C GLN A 119 -15.68 -4.71 -13.08
N LYS A 120 -16.05 -3.69 -12.30
CA LYS A 120 -16.73 -3.91 -10.98
C LYS A 120 -17.80 -2.86 -10.64
N HIS A 121 -18.54 -2.37 -11.64
CA HIS A 121 -19.76 -1.56 -11.42
C HIS A 121 -21.06 -2.30 -11.75
N HIS A 122 -21.04 -3.62 -11.94
CA HIS A 122 -22.24 -4.39 -12.24
C HIS A 122 -22.29 -5.76 -11.54
N ALA A 123 -22.03 -5.81 -10.23
CA ALA A 123 -22.30 -7.00 -9.41
C ALA A 123 -22.44 -6.65 -7.92
N VAL A 124 -23.24 -5.64 -7.58
CA VAL A 124 -23.73 -5.41 -6.21
C VAL A 124 -25.23 -5.12 -6.29
N ARG A 125 -25.99 -6.14 -6.70
CA ARG A 125 -27.45 -6.23 -6.54
C ARG A 125 -27.77 -7.73 -6.47
N ARG A 126 -28.38 -8.18 -5.36
CA ARG A 126 -28.28 -9.52 -4.71
C ARG A 126 -26.93 -9.64 -4.00
N ILE A 127 -26.83 -9.48 -2.68
CA ILE A 127 -27.58 -10.17 -1.64
C ILE A 127 -28.03 -9.14 -0.60
N ALA A 128 -29.28 -8.68 -0.72
CA ALA A 128 -30.07 -8.16 0.38
C ALA A 128 -31.17 -9.19 0.58
N GLY A 129 -31.13 -9.90 1.71
CA GLY A 129 -32.08 -10.97 2.02
C GLY A 129 -31.40 -12.14 2.74
N ALA A 130 -31.01 -11.92 3.98
CA ALA A 130 -30.97 -12.94 5.03
C ALA A 130 -30.65 -12.23 6.35
N GLU A 131 -31.71 -11.82 7.03
CA GLU A 131 -31.70 -11.60 8.47
C GLU A 131 -31.27 -12.89 9.17
N GLN A 132 -30.41 -12.80 10.18
CA GLN A 132 -30.60 -13.46 11.48
C GLN A 132 -29.53 -13.00 12.49
N PRO A 133 -29.91 -12.73 13.76
CA PRO A 133 -29.01 -12.29 14.81
C PRO A 133 -28.33 -13.47 15.51
N PHE A 134 -27.07 -13.28 15.90
CA PHE A 134 -26.41 -14.19 16.85
C PHE A 134 -26.78 -13.78 18.27
N ALA A 135 -27.48 -14.69 18.96
CA ALA A 135 -27.40 -14.88 20.40
C ALA A 135 -26.10 -15.64 20.75
#